data_AF-A0A815MYS8-F1
#
_entry.id   AF-A0A815MYS8-F1
#
_cell.length_a   1.000
_cell.length_b   1.000
_cell.length_c   1.000
_cell.angle_alpha   90.00
_cell.angle_beta   90.00
_cell.angle_gamma   90.00
#
_symmetry.space_group_name_H-M   'P 1'
#
loop_
_entity.id
_entity.type
_entity.pdbx_description
1 polymer ?
#
loop_
_entity_poly.entity_id
_entity_poly.type
_entity_poly.pdbx_seq_one_letter_code
_entity_poly.pdbx_strand_id
1 'polypeptide(L)'
;MVFYTRLLSVLYALKKAALIIPIIFVLYFYIHRSLPDYYKHFNRSTTPLILLFTYNRSIKTRDNICKGTRNGGHIINFDKCPLKCEFSCRIEDFTQRSPQAVLFFGEDFAWSFKLSNKNRSSFDQRWIFWSWEAPVHHSEYTRSGLTFNWTMTYRKDSDIIHDYGRYFPRNLSYTIHDYQTVDFYLSSKDNQSTFHIEKEFKNRQNEILWFVSNCKSRTKRDKIADELKKYFSIKQYGQCSQSQKDRRRMSTKEFEQTLFRYKFYLAFENAHCQDYITEKTFYNALAHGSIPIVLGSTIENYEKLLPPNSFIHINHFDNMTQLANELNHISKNLTLFTFYHRWRKNYRLIAWPSNYYIDDLFCNLCIKLHNDKKQKSYENFSKWLNKCK
;
A
#
# COMPACT_ATOMS: atom_id res chain seq x y z
N MET A 1 19.71 -16.37 90.68
CA MET A 1 18.45 -15.90 90.07
C MET A 1 18.60 -15.07 88.78
N VAL A 2 19.75 -14.45 88.48
CA VAL A 2 19.91 -13.55 87.30
C VAL A 2 20.17 -14.29 85.97
N PHE A 3 20.69 -15.53 86.00
CA PHE A 3 20.96 -16.32 84.80
C PHE A 3 19.70 -16.94 84.17
N TYR A 4 18.73 -17.34 85.01
CA TYR A 4 17.51 -18.01 84.55
C TYR A 4 16.55 -17.05 83.83
N THR A 5 16.50 -15.79 84.27
CA THR A 5 15.68 -14.74 83.65
C THR A 5 16.21 -14.28 82.29
N ARG A 6 17.53 -14.28 82.07
CA ARG A 6 18.14 -14.00 80.75
C ARG A 6 17.97 -15.15 79.75
N LEU A 7 17.96 -16.40 80.20
CA LEU A 7 17.72 -17.55 79.32
C LEU A 7 16.27 -17.61 78.83
N LEU A 8 15.31 -17.32 79.72
CA LEU A 8 13.89 -17.27 79.39
C LEU A 8 13.55 -16.11 78.43
N SER A 9 14.20 -14.95 78.56
CA SER A 9 13.97 -13.83 77.63
C SER A 9 14.54 -14.11 76.24
N VAL A 10 15.68 -14.79 76.12
CA VAL A 10 16.26 -15.21 74.84
C VAL A 10 15.41 -16.32 74.19
N LEU A 11 14.95 -17.31 74.96
CA LEU A 11 14.05 -18.36 74.45
C LEU A 11 12.69 -17.80 74.00
N TYR A 12 12.17 -16.79 74.69
CA TYR A 12 10.94 -16.09 74.31
C TYR A 12 11.12 -15.25 73.04
N ALA A 13 12.27 -14.57 72.88
CA ALA A 13 12.63 -13.84 71.67
C ALA A 13 12.82 -14.79 70.47
N LEU A 14 13.47 -15.95 70.66
CA LEU A 14 13.65 -16.98 69.63
C LEU A 14 12.32 -17.62 69.22
N LYS A 15 11.39 -17.86 70.15
CA LYS A 15 10.03 -18.33 69.84
C LYS A 15 9.21 -17.30 69.05
N LYS A 16 9.31 -16.01 69.39
CA LYS A 16 8.67 -14.94 68.60
C LYS A 16 9.28 -14.81 67.20
N ALA A 17 10.61 -14.89 67.07
CA ALA A 17 11.29 -14.87 65.77
C ALA A 17 10.90 -16.08 64.89
N ALA A 18 10.81 -17.27 65.47
CA ALA A 18 10.39 -18.49 64.76
C ALA A 18 8.93 -18.47 64.26
N LEU A 19 8.06 -17.66 64.86
CA LEU A 19 6.69 -17.42 64.40
C LEU A 19 6.58 -16.27 63.39
N ILE A 20 7.50 -15.31 63.42
CA ILE A 20 7.49 -14.15 62.52
C ILE A 20 8.08 -14.51 61.14
N ILE A 21 9.11 -15.35 61.08
CA ILE A 21 9.76 -15.73 59.81
C ILE A 21 8.79 -16.42 58.83
N PRO A 22 7.96 -17.40 59.25
CA PRO A 22 6.96 -18.02 58.37
C PRO A 22 5.87 -17.04 57.93
N ILE A 23 5.47 -16.10 58.79
CA ILE A 23 4.45 -15.09 58.48
C ILE A 23 4.99 -14.07 57.47
N ILE A 24 6.26 -13.66 57.59
CA ILE A 24 6.93 -12.82 56.59
C ILE A 24 7.08 -13.59 55.27
N PHE A 25 7.43 -14.88 55.31
CA PHE A 25 7.52 -15.68 54.09
C PHE A 25 6.16 -15.87 53.41
N VAL A 26 5.10 -16.12 54.19
CA VAL A 26 3.73 -16.24 53.67
C VAL A 26 3.22 -14.90 53.17
N LEU A 27 3.46 -13.78 53.86
CA LEU A 27 3.14 -12.43 53.36
C LEU A 27 3.96 -12.06 52.13
N TYR A 28 5.25 -12.41 52.07
CA TYR A 28 6.09 -12.20 50.88
C TYR A 28 5.59 -13.04 49.71
N PHE A 29 5.24 -14.30 49.94
CA PHE A 29 4.64 -15.17 48.92
C PHE A 29 3.25 -14.69 48.51
N TYR A 30 2.43 -14.19 49.44
CA TYR A 30 1.08 -13.70 49.16
C TYR A 30 1.12 -12.34 48.47
N ILE A 31 2.03 -11.44 48.82
CA ILE A 31 2.26 -10.17 48.13
C ILE A 31 2.84 -10.41 46.73
N HIS A 32 3.75 -11.38 46.55
CA HIS A 32 4.29 -11.72 45.23
C HIS A 32 3.38 -12.60 44.35
N ARG A 33 2.43 -13.33 44.94
CA ARG A 33 1.49 -14.18 44.19
C ARG A 33 0.11 -13.54 44.01
N SER A 34 -0.22 -12.51 44.79
CA SER A 34 -1.50 -11.78 44.77
C SER A 34 -1.37 -10.34 44.26
N LEU A 35 -0.22 -9.96 43.70
CA LEU A 35 -0.20 -8.94 42.66
C LEU A 35 -0.50 -9.65 41.33
N PRO A 36 -1.75 -9.64 40.83
CA PRO A 36 -1.95 -9.76 39.40
C PRO A 36 -1.05 -8.72 38.72
N ASP A 37 -0.59 -9.01 37.50
CA ASP A 37 0.29 -8.21 36.62
C ASP A 37 -0.21 -6.77 36.29
N TYR A 38 -0.81 -6.07 37.24
CA TYR A 38 -1.46 -4.77 37.11
C TYR A 38 -0.48 -3.58 37.17
N TYR A 39 0.79 -3.81 37.57
CA TYR A 39 1.84 -2.78 37.58
C TYR A 39 3.07 -3.14 36.72
N LYS A 40 2.83 -3.73 35.54
CA LYS A 40 3.80 -3.73 34.42
C LYS A 40 3.43 -2.76 33.29
N HIS A 41 2.52 -1.83 33.56
CA HIS A 41 2.23 -0.70 32.67
C HIS A 41 2.90 0.58 33.18
N PHE A 42 4.24 0.59 33.24
CA PHE A 42 5.00 1.83 33.20
C PHE A 42 6.25 1.63 32.34
N ASN A 43 6.20 2.20 31.14
CA ASN A 43 7.32 2.60 30.31
C ASN A 43 8.37 1.53 29.91
N ARG A 44 7.95 0.58 29.07
CA ARG A 44 8.79 0.25 27.92
C ARG A 44 8.06 0.73 26.68
N SER A 45 8.53 1.84 26.10
CA SER A 45 8.29 2.10 24.68
C SER A 45 8.95 0.96 23.91
N THR A 46 8.25 -0.17 23.79
CA THR A 46 8.71 -1.28 22.97
C THR A 46 8.45 -0.87 21.54
N THR A 47 9.52 -0.64 20.80
CA THR A 47 9.48 -0.44 19.35
C THR A 47 8.62 -1.56 18.73
N PRO A 48 7.46 -1.25 18.11
CA PRO A 48 6.60 -2.28 17.54
C PRO A 48 7.33 -3.04 16.45
N LEU A 49 7.27 -4.37 16.52
CA LEU A 49 7.76 -5.27 15.49
C LEU A 49 6.65 -5.57 14.48
N ILE A 50 6.91 -5.23 13.24
CA ILE A 50 6.10 -5.56 12.07
C ILE A 50 6.73 -6.76 11.38
N LEU A 51 5.99 -7.87 11.31
CA LEU A 51 6.41 -9.08 10.62
C LEU A 51 5.71 -9.18 9.27
N LEU A 52 6.46 -9.30 8.18
CA LEU A 52 5.93 -9.78 6.91
C LEU A 52 5.85 -11.31 6.92
N PHE A 53 4.63 -11.83 7.03
CA PHE A 53 4.36 -13.26 7.05
C PHE A 53 4.41 -13.81 5.62
N THR A 54 5.57 -14.33 5.22
CA THR A 54 5.77 -15.00 3.93
C THR A 54 6.29 -16.42 4.17
N TYR A 55 5.75 -17.40 3.45
CA TYR A 55 6.32 -18.74 3.44
C TYR A 55 7.50 -18.81 2.47
N ASN A 56 8.46 -19.69 2.75
CA ASN A 56 9.73 -19.84 2.02
C ASN A 56 9.58 -20.08 0.49
N ARG A 57 8.37 -20.35 -0.01
CA ARG A 57 8.08 -20.55 -1.43
C ARG A 57 7.80 -19.27 -2.21
N SER A 58 7.41 -18.16 -1.57
CA SER A 58 7.28 -16.91 -2.32
C SER A 58 8.58 -16.12 -2.33
N ILE A 59 9.44 -16.55 -3.24
CA ILE A 59 10.75 -15.96 -3.47
C ILE A 59 10.60 -14.50 -3.91
N LYS A 60 9.58 -14.14 -4.70
CA LYS A 60 9.51 -12.81 -5.34
C LYS A 60 9.25 -11.64 -4.39
N THR A 61 8.22 -11.66 -3.54
CA THR A 61 7.94 -10.51 -2.66
C THR A 61 8.90 -10.50 -1.48
N ARG A 62 9.28 -11.67 -0.95
CA ARG A 62 10.37 -11.74 0.03
C ARG A 62 11.68 -11.23 -0.55
N ASP A 63 11.99 -11.49 -1.82
CA ASP A 63 13.18 -10.89 -2.43
C ASP A 63 12.98 -9.37 -2.67
N ASN A 64 11.80 -8.94 -3.11
CA ASN A 64 11.52 -7.53 -3.37
C ASN A 64 11.42 -6.65 -2.12
N ILE A 65 11.15 -7.20 -0.93
CA ILE A 65 11.04 -6.41 0.32
C ILE A 65 12.18 -6.77 1.29
N CYS A 66 12.60 -8.04 1.30
CA CYS A 66 13.47 -8.58 2.33
C CYS A 66 14.87 -8.97 1.84
N LYS A 67 15.14 -9.01 0.51
CA LYS A 67 16.49 -9.25 -0.02
C LYS A 67 16.86 -8.30 -1.15
N GLY A 68 17.61 -7.27 -0.81
CA GLY A 68 18.25 -6.39 -1.79
C GLY A 68 19.05 -7.15 -2.88
N THR A 69 18.49 -7.11 -4.10
CA THR A 69 19.11 -7.28 -5.45
C THR A 69 19.24 -8.71 -6.00
N ARG A 70 18.65 -9.03 -7.17
CA ARG A 70 19.07 -8.61 -8.52
C ARG A 70 18.00 -7.91 -9.39
N ASN A 71 16.86 -7.50 -8.83
CA ASN A 71 15.84 -6.66 -9.50
C ASN A 71 15.23 -5.57 -8.58
N GLY A 72 16.00 -5.09 -7.58
CA GLY A 72 15.63 -3.89 -6.80
C GLY A 72 14.68 -4.11 -5.63
N GLY A 73 14.98 -5.05 -4.72
CA GLY A 73 14.25 -5.13 -3.46
C GLY A 73 14.52 -3.94 -2.53
N HIS A 74 13.49 -3.45 -1.84
CA HIS A 74 13.53 -2.28 -0.94
C HIS A 74 13.45 -2.70 0.53
N ILE A 75 14.53 -2.47 1.29
CA ILE A 75 14.52 -2.64 2.75
C ILE A 75 13.73 -1.47 3.34
N ILE A 76 12.64 -1.77 4.06
CA ILE A 76 11.80 -0.75 4.72
C ILE A 76 12.66 0.11 5.63
N ASN A 77 12.66 1.43 5.39
CA ASN A 77 13.43 2.38 6.19
C ASN A 77 12.48 3.24 7.04
N PHE A 78 12.64 3.18 8.36
CA PHE A 78 11.91 4.02 9.32
C PHE A 78 12.69 5.25 9.81
N ASP A 79 13.91 5.51 9.30
CA ASP A 79 14.76 6.63 9.75
C ASP A 79 14.07 7.99 9.59
N LYS A 80 13.27 8.13 8.51
CA LYS A 80 12.48 9.33 8.27
C LYS A 80 11.09 9.28 8.91
N CYS A 81 10.71 8.18 9.54
CA CYS A 81 9.44 8.08 10.24
C CYS A 81 9.55 8.75 11.62
N PRO A 82 8.56 9.55 12.06
CA PRO A 82 8.60 10.22 13.37
C PRO A 82 8.56 9.23 14.54
N LEU A 83 8.13 7.99 14.27
CA LEU A 83 8.05 6.91 15.23
C LEU A 83 8.86 5.72 14.73
N LYS A 84 9.56 5.06 15.65
CA LYS A 84 10.39 3.90 15.35
C LYS A 84 9.55 2.63 15.37
N CYS A 85 9.73 1.79 14.35
CA CYS A 85 9.28 0.41 14.31
C CYS A 85 10.42 -0.48 13.83
N GLU A 86 10.31 -1.77 14.12
CA GLU A 86 11.18 -2.80 13.54
C GLU A 86 10.43 -3.55 12.47
N PHE A 87 11.12 -3.96 11.41
CA PHE A 87 10.56 -4.81 10.37
C PHE A 87 11.33 -6.12 10.28
N SER A 88 10.61 -7.23 10.19
CA SER A 88 11.19 -8.55 10.02
C SER A 88 10.48 -9.32 8.91
N CYS A 89 11.27 -10.14 8.21
CA CYS A 89 10.77 -11.16 7.30
C CYS A 89 11.17 -12.57 7.73
N ARG A 90 11.70 -12.72 8.95
CA ARG A 90 12.07 -14.01 9.52
C ARG A 90 10.81 -14.63 10.10
N ILE A 91 10.33 -15.71 9.47
CA ILE A 91 9.07 -16.35 9.86
C ILE A 91 9.12 -16.88 11.30
N GLU A 92 10.31 -17.20 11.80
CA GLU A 92 10.59 -17.63 13.17
C GLU A 92 10.18 -16.54 14.19
N ASP A 93 10.32 -15.26 13.82
CA ASP A 93 9.96 -14.12 14.67
C ASP A 93 8.45 -14.12 14.98
N PHE A 94 7.61 -14.78 14.18
CA PHE A 94 6.17 -14.94 14.45
C PHE A 94 5.89 -15.54 15.82
N THR A 95 6.70 -16.52 16.24
CA THR A 95 6.56 -17.19 17.54
C THR A 95 7.60 -16.69 18.55
N GLN A 96 8.82 -16.41 18.10
CA GLN A 96 9.94 -16.09 19.00
C GLN A 96 9.89 -14.67 19.55
N ARG A 97 9.31 -13.72 18.81
CA ARG A 97 9.37 -12.29 19.14
C ARG A 97 8.02 -11.64 19.35
N SER A 98 6.93 -12.40 19.19
CA SER A 98 5.54 -11.94 19.39
C SER A 98 5.26 -10.57 18.75
N PRO A 99 5.36 -10.47 17.41
CA PRO A 99 5.26 -9.20 16.70
C PRO A 99 3.91 -8.53 16.96
N GLN A 100 3.90 -7.20 17.10
CA GLN A 100 2.68 -6.41 17.29
C GLN A 100 1.84 -6.36 16.00
N ALA A 101 2.47 -6.44 14.82
CA ALA A 101 1.78 -6.54 13.55
C ALA A 101 2.27 -7.73 12.72
N VAL A 102 1.34 -8.45 12.11
CA VAL A 102 1.63 -9.55 11.19
C VAL A 102 0.93 -9.26 9.88
N LEU A 103 1.73 -8.99 8.84
CA LEU A 103 1.26 -8.69 7.49
C LEU A 103 1.12 -9.96 6.69
N PHE A 104 -0.07 -10.18 6.14
CA PHE A 104 -0.38 -11.28 5.23
C PHE A 104 -0.50 -10.71 3.83
N PHE A 105 0.55 -10.90 3.00
CA PHE A 105 0.57 -10.41 1.63
C PHE A 105 -0.23 -11.34 0.72
N GLY A 106 -1.36 -10.88 0.20
CA GLY A 106 -2.35 -11.71 -0.48
C GLY A 106 -1.76 -12.46 -1.67
N GLU A 107 -0.96 -11.78 -2.49
CA GLU A 107 -0.39 -12.29 -3.74
C GLU A 107 0.61 -13.43 -3.52
N ASP A 108 1.21 -13.48 -2.34
CA ASP A 108 2.19 -14.49 -1.91
C ASP A 108 1.63 -15.52 -0.95
N PHE A 109 0.36 -15.39 -0.60
CA PHE A 109 -0.26 -16.20 0.41
C PHE A 109 -0.57 -17.59 -0.17
N ALA A 110 0.45 -18.42 -0.33
CA ALA A 110 0.31 -19.83 -0.69
C ALA A 110 -0.23 -20.59 0.53
N TRP A 111 -1.43 -21.13 0.40
CA TRP A 111 -2.29 -21.65 1.47
C TRP A 111 -1.87 -22.98 2.11
N SER A 112 -0.58 -23.28 2.22
CA SER A 112 -0.08 -24.53 2.80
C SER A 112 -0.11 -24.56 4.35
N PHE A 113 -0.54 -23.47 5.02
CA PHE A 113 -0.70 -23.43 6.47
C PHE A 113 -2.18 -23.45 6.90
N LYS A 114 -2.48 -24.26 7.92
CA LYS A 114 -3.73 -24.21 8.70
C LYS A 114 -3.58 -23.13 9.79
N LEU A 115 -3.50 -21.86 9.41
CA LEU A 115 -3.63 -20.78 10.39
C LEU A 115 -5.10 -20.60 10.77
N SER A 116 -5.33 -20.31 12.04
CA SER A 116 -6.61 -19.90 12.60
C SER A 116 -6.37 -18.77 13.59
N ASN A 117 -7.43 -18.12 14.06
CA ASN A 117 -7.32 -17.12 15.12
C ASN A 117 -6.65 -17.63 16.42
N LYS A 118 -6.59 -18.95 16.63
CA LYS A 118 -5.88 -19.55 17.79
C LYS A 118 -4.36 -19.37 17.72
N ASN A 119 -3.81 -19.06 16.55
CA ASN A 119 -2.36 -18.86 16.37
C ASN A 119 -1.89 -17.45 16.76
N ARG A 120 -2.79 -16.55 17.18
CA ARG A 120 -2.43 -15.20 17.63
C ARG A 120 -1.70 -15.31 18.97
N SER A 121 -0.51 -14.72 19.05
CA SER A 121 0.32 -14.77 20.27
C SER A 121 -0.18 -13.84 21.37
N SER A 122 -1.00 -12.84 21.01
CA SER A 122 -1.58 -11.87 21.94
C SER A 122 -2.88 -11.28 21.37
N PHE A 123 -3.78 -10.85 22.25
CA PHE A 123 -4.96 -10.05 21.88
C PHE A 123 -4.58 -8.70 21.26
N ASP A 124 -3.40 -8.16 21.57
CA ASP A 124 -2.92 -6.89 21.01
C ASP A 124 -2.27 -7.05 19.63
N GLN A 125 -1.94 -8.27 19.22
CA GLN A 125 -1.36 -8.53 17.91
C GLN A 125 -2.36 -8.23 16.78
N ARG A 126 -1.97 -7.34 15.87
CA ARG A 126 -2.74 -6.95 14.69
C ARG A 126 -2.38 -7.84 13.51
N TRP A 127 -3.33 -8.65 13.05
CA TRP A 127 -3.22 -9.33 11.76
C TRP A 127 -3.76 -8.43 10.68
N ILE A 128 -2.96 -8.20 9.65
CA ILE A 128 -3.24 -7.20 8.64
C ILE A 128 -3.22 -7.87 7.28
N PHE A 129 -4.33 -7.78 6.56
CA PHE A 129 -4.35 -8.20 5.16
C PHE A 129 -3.69 -7.11 4.32
N TRP A 130 -2.63 -7.46 3.61
CA TRP A 130 -1.93 -6.55 2.70
C TRP A 130 -2.06 -7.04 1.27
N SER A 131 -2.52 -6.17 0.37
CA SER A 131 -2.58 -6.47 -1.06
C SER A 131 -2.59 -5.18 -1.86
N TRP A 132 -2.01 -5.22 -3.05
CA TRP A 132 -2.14 -4.16 -4.06
C TRP A 132 -3.03 -4.59 -5.24
N GLU A 133 -3.35 -5.89 -5.35
CA GLU A 133 -4.11 -6.45 -6.46
C GLU A 133 -5.61 -6.48 -6.21
N ALA A 134 -6.36 -6.44 -7.30
CA ALA A 134 -7.80 -6.65 -7.25
C ALA A 134 -8.15 -8.08 -6.80
N PRO A 135 -9.16 -8.27 -5.94
CA PRO A 135 -9.46 -9.58 -5.37
C PRO A 135 -9.93 -10.62 -6.39
N VAL A 136 -10.40 -10.17 -7.57
CA VAL A 136 -10.80 -11.06 -8.66
C VAL A 136 -9.64 -11.92 -9.16
N HIS A 137 -8.38 -11.49 -9.00
CA HIS A 137 -7.21 -12.25 -9.45
C HIS A 137 -6.79 -13.35 -8.48
N HIS A 138 -7.32 -13.32 -7.26
CA HIS A 138 -6.95 -14.24 -6.19
C HIS A 138 -8.19 -14.65 -5.39
N SER A 139 -8.94 -15.60 -5.92
CA SER A 139 -10.16 -16.15 -5.30
C SER A 139 -9.95 -16.69 -3.89
N GLU A 140 -8.70 -16.99 -3.53
CA GLU A 140 -8.37 -17.61 -2.26
C GLU A 140 -8.32 -16.61 -1.10
N TYR A 141 -8.24 -15.29 -1.34
CA TYR A 141 -8.09 -14.24 -0.31
C TYR A 141 -9.03 -14.34 0.90
N THR A 142 -10.14 -15.09 0.78
CA THR A 142 -11.15 -15.21 1.81
C THR A 142 -11.29 -16.68 2.23
N ARG A 143 -10.81 -17.01 3.45
CA ARG A 143 -11.04 -18.30 4.11
C ARG A 143 -11.88 -18.15 5.36
N SER A 144 -12.72 -19.15 5.63
CA SER A 144 -13.40 -19.30 6.91
C SER A 144 -12.37 -19.54 8.03
N GLY A 145 -12.50 -18.81 9.15
CA GLY A 145 -11.64 -18.97 10.34
C GLY A 145 -10.40 -18.07 10.43
N LEU A 146 -10.13 -17.23 9.42
CA LEU A 146 -9.13 -16.16 9.49
C LEU A 146 -9.83 -14.81 9.56
N THR A 147 -9.59 -14.05 10.64
CA THR A 147 -10.06 -12.67 10.74
C THR A 147 -8.87 -11.73 10.71
N PHE A 148 -9.02 -10.61 10.01
CA PHE A 148 -8.04 -9.53 10.00
C PHE A 148 -8.51 -8.41 10.90
N ASN A 149 -7.57 -7.79 11.60
CA ASN A 149 -7.84 -6.61 12.41
C ASN A 149 -7.84 -5.37 11.54
N TRP A 150 -6.81 -5.25 10.70
CA TRP A 150 -6.61 -4.14 9.80
C TRP A 150 -6.45 -4.60 8.35
N THR A 151 -6.64 -3.66 7.44
CA THR A 151 -6.42 -3.84 6.01
C THR A 151 -5.44 -2.81 5.50
N MET A 152 -4.57 -3.24 4.60
CA MET A 152 -3.58 -2.41 3.92
C MET A 152 -3.74 -2.64 2.41
N THR A 153 -4.62 -1.87 1.75
CA THR A 153 -4.89 -2.06 0.30
C THR A 153 -5.15 -0.75 -0.41
N TYR A 154 -5.35 -0.79 -1.73
CA TYR A 154 -5.69 0.38 -2.55
C TYR A 154 -7.04 1.01 -2.19
N ARG A 155 -7.93 0.28 -1.51
CA ARG A 155 -9.25 0.79 -1.15
C ARG A 155 -9.14 1.92 -0.14
N LYS A 156 -9.93 2.99 -0.34
CA LYS A 156 -9.83 4.21 0.46
C LYS A 156 -10.46 4.10 1.84
N ASP A 157 -11.19 3.02 2.10
CA ASP A 157 -11.70 2.64 3.42
C ASP A 157 -10.83 1.58 4.12
N SER A 158 -9.60 1.34 3.63
CA SER A 158 -8.61 0.52 4.33
C SER A 158 -8.07 1.22 5.57
N ASP A 159 -7.63 0.43 6.56
CA ASP A 159 -6.99 0.97 7.77
C ASP A 159 -5.65 1.66 7.47
N ILE A 160 -4.94 1.17 6.46
CA ILE A 160 -3.75 1.76 5.86
C ILE A 160 -3.96 1.76 4.34
N ILE A 161 -3.81 2.90 3.67
CA ILE A 161 -4.08 3.01 2.23
C ILE A 161 -2.78 2.74 1.45
N HIS A 162 -2.79 1.69 0.65
CA HIS A 162 -1.74 1.31 -0.30
C HIS A 162 -2.23 1.56 -1.74
N ASP A 163 -2.35 2.82 -2.12
CA ASP A 163 -2.76 3.21 -3.48
C ASP A 163 -1.60 3.18 -4.50
N TYR A 164 -1.87 3.54 -5.75
CA TYR A 164 -0.82 3.64 -6.79
C TYR A 164 -0.41 5.09 -7.08
N GLY A 165 -1.09 6.04 -6.45
CA GLY A 165 -0.82 7.45 -6.62
C GLY A 165 -1.82 8.35 -5.91
N ARG A 166 -1.36 9.57 -5.65
CA ARG A 166 -2.07 10.64 -4.95
C ARG A 166 -1.77 11.98 -5.61
N TYR A 167 -2.71 12.90 -5.50
CA TYR A 167 -2.48 14.30 -5.86
C TYR A 167 -2.84 15.20 -4.68
N PHE A 168 -2.17 16.35 -4.59
CA PHE A 168 -2.35 17.30 -3.50
C PHE A 168 -2.12 18.74 -3.98
N PRO A 169 -2.87 19.72 -3.46
CA PRO A 169 -2.63 21.12 -3.75
C PRO A 169 -1.16 21.53 -3.54
N ARG A 170 -0.59 22.33 -4.46
CA ARG A 170 0.80 22.81 -4.41
C ARG A 170 1.08 23.69 -3.20
N ASN A 171 0.08 24.40 -2.70
CA ASN A 171 0.16 25.27 -1.52
C ASN A 171 0.13 24.49 -0.20
N LEU A 172 -0.22 23.19 -0.22
CA LEU A 172 -0.08 22.36 0.95
C LEU A 172 1.39 22.01 1.12
N SER A 173 1.97 22.52 2.21
CA SER A 173 3.21 22.02 2.81
C SER A 173 2.94 20.61 3.33
N TYR A 174 2.81 19.62 2.44
CA TYR A 174 2.78 18.24 2.91
C TYR A 174 4.22 17.93 3.33
N THR A 175 4.47 17.95 4.64
CA THR A 175 5.66 17.32 5.23
C THR A 175 5.50 15.81 5.05
N ILE A 176 5.74 15.32 3.83
CA ILE A 176 6.10 13.91 3.65
C ILE A 176 7.46 13.89 4.30
N HIS A 177 7.54 13.37 5.53
CA HIS A 177 8.70 13.42 6.39
C HIS A 177 10.02 13.41 5.59
N ASP A 178 10.59 14.60 5.36
CA ASP A 178 11.84 14.86 4.65
C ASP A 178 12.14 14.03 3.38
N TYR A 179 11.10 13.57 2.68
CA TYR A 179 11.22 13.07 1.33
C TYR A 179 10.83 14.23 0.43
N GLN A 180 11.84 14.94 -0.07
CA GLN A 180 11.69 15.89 -1.18
C GLN A 180 10.62 15.33 -2.09
N THR A 181 9.48 16.03 -2.19
CA THR A 181 8.37 15.65 -3.06
C THR A 181 8.99 15.27 -4.39
N VAL A 182 8.99 13.98 -4.74
CA VAL A 182 9.29 13.58 -6.10
C VAL A 182 8.07 14.05 -6.88
N ASP A 183 8.09 15.33 -7.25
CA ASP A 183 7.28 15.84 -8.32
C ASP A 183 7.70 14.98 -9.51
N PHE A 184 6.94 13.91 -9.79
CA PHE A 184 7.21 13.02 -10.93
C PHE A 184 7.11 13.76 -12.26
N TYR A 185 6.57 14.97 -12.23
CA TYR A 185 6.87 15.98 -13.21
C TYR A 185 8.34 16.37 -13.11
N LEU A 186 9.18 15.60 -13.80
CA LEU A 186 10.57 15.89 -14.13
C LEU A 186 10.68 17.18 -14.96
N SER A 187 10.30 18.33 -14.40
CA SER A 187 10.76 19.68 -14.75
C SER A 187 9.94 20.73 -13.98
N SER A 188 10.39 21.09 -12.77
CA SER A 188 10.41 22.50 -12.34
C SER A 188 11.02 22.59 -10.95
N LYS A 189 12.35 22.77 -10.89
CA LYS A 189 12.95 23.45 -9.73
C LYS A 189 12.55 24.94 -9.67
N ASP A 190 11.97 25.48 -10.75
CA ASP A 190 11.57 26.88 -10.84
C ASP A 190 10.06 27.05 -10.71
N ASN A 191 9.65 27.90 -9.77
CA ASN A 191 8.28 28.32 -9.47
C ASN A 191 7.57 29.09 -10.61
N GLN A 192 8.00 28.96 -11.88
CA GLN A 192 7.32 29.55 -13.03
C GLN A 192 6.67 28.48 -13.90
N SER A 193 5.35 28.46 -13.85
CA SER A 193 4.45 27.42 -14.34
C SER A 193 4.25 27.41 -15.86
N THR A 194 5.29 27.58 -16.67
CA THR A 194 5.22 27.24 -18.09
C THR A 194 5.92 25.91 -18.30
N PHE A 195 5.29 24.84 -17.79
CA PHE A 195 5.33 23.57 -18.49
C PHE A 195 5.10 23.87 -19.97
N HIS A 196 5.95 23.39 -20.86
CA HIS A 196 5.86 23.72 -22.27
C HIS A 196 4.71 22.95 -22.94
N ILE A 197 3.46 23.16 -22.48
CA ILE A 197 2.25 22.48 -22.96
C ILE A 197 2.15 22.63 -24.49
N GLU A 198 2.50 23.80 -25.04
CA GLU A 198 2.55 23.99 -26.48
C GLU A 198 3.60 23.12 -27.17
N LYS A 199 4.79 22.96 -26.57
CA LYS A 199 5.86 22.11 -27.09
C LYS A 199 5.46 20.63 -26.99
N GLU A 200 4.88 20.22 -25.87
CA GLU A 200 4.33 18.89 -25.68
C GLU A 200 3.23 18.62 -26.70
N PHE A 201 2.31 19.55 -26.91
CA PHE A 201 1.24 19.43 -27.90
C PHE A 201 1.78 19.30 -29.33
N LYS A 202 2.82 20.06 -29.69
CA LYS A 202 3.46 20.02 -31.01
C LYS A 202 4.28 18.75 -31.24
N ASN A 203 4.97 18.25 -30.21
CA ASN A 203 5.95 17.18 -30.35
C ASN A 203 5.39 15.79 -30.02
N ARG A 204 4.28 15.68 -29.28
CA ARG A 204 3.66 14.40 -28.93
C ARG A 204 2.83 13.86 -30.08
N GLN A 205 2.89 12.55 -30.24
CA GLN A 205 2.10 11.78 -31.19
C GLN A 205 0.63 11.79 -30.82
N ASN A 206 -0.22 11.81 -31.84
CA ASN A 206 -1.67 11.83 -31.68
C ASN A 206 -2.27 10.45 -31.40
N GLU A 207 -1.53 9.37 -31.61
CA GLU A 207 -2.00 8.00 -31.34
C GLU A 207 -2.18 7.75 -29.84
N ILE A 208 -2.93 6.69 -29.50
CA ILE A 208 -3.01 6.19 -28.13
C ILE A 208 -1.85 5.23 -27.88
N LEU A 209 -1.11 5.43 -26.81
CA LEU A 209 -0.14 4.45 -26.32
C LEU A 209 -0.80 3.42 -25.42
N TRP A 210 -0.48 2.14 -25.58
CA TRP A 210 -0.97 1.09 -24.69
C TRP A 210 0.08 0.01 -24.42
N PHE A 211 0.54 -0.07 -23.17
CA PHE A 211 1.36 -1.19 -22.69
C PHE A 211 0.49 -2.22 -22.00
N VAL A 212 0.46 -3.44 -22.52
CA VAL A 212 -0.40 -4.51 -21.99
C VAL A 212 0.22 -5.89 -22.19
N SER A 213 0.25 -6.66 -21.11
CA SER A 213 0.78 -8.04 -21.11
C SER A 213 -0.18 -9.07 -20.51
N ASN A 214 -1.25 -8.65 -19.84
CA ASN A 214 -2.34 -9.54 -19.40
C ASN A 214 -3.45 -9.46 -20.44
N CYS A 215 -3.44 -10.44 -21.35
CA CYS A 215 -4.33 -10.54 -22.50
C CYS A 215 -5.54 -11.41 -22.15
N LYS A 216 -6.68 -11.17 -22.82
CA LYS A 216 -7.95 -11.85 -22.56
C LYS A 216 -8.40 -11.63 -21.11
N SER A 217 -8.26 -10.40 -20.64
CA SER A 217 -8.68 -10.03 -19.27
C SER A 217 -10.17 -10.32 -19.07
N ARG A 218 -10.55 -10.67 -17.82
CA ARG A 218 -11.95 -10.91 -17.44
C ARG A 218 -12.85 -9.70 -17.70
N THR A 219 -12.29 -8.49 -17.64
CA THR A 219 -12.99 -7.24 -17.96
C THR A 219 -13.29 -7.07 -19.44
N LYS A 220 -12.79 -7.96 -20.31
CA LYS A 220 -12.86 -7.87 -21.77
C LYS A 220 -12.28 -6.55 -22.33
N ARG A 221 -11.42 -5.87 -21.55
CA ARG A 221 -10.79 -4.60 -21.96
C ARG A 221 -10.09 -4.67 -23.32
N ASP A 222 -9.57 -5.85 -23.67
CA ASP A 222 -8.91 -6.06 -24.97
C ASP A 222 -9.89 -5.90 -26.12
N LYS A 223 -11.13 -6.40 -25.99
CA LYS A 223 -12.18 -6.24 -27.00
C LYS A 223 -12.61 -4.79 -27.15
N ILE A 224 -12.66 -4.04 -26.04
CA ILE A 224 -13.01 -2.61 -26.05
C ILE A 224 -11.90 -1.81 -26.75
N ALA A 225 -10.64 -2.11 -26.44
CA ALA A 225 -9.50 -1.50 -27.13
C ALA A 225 -9.49 -1.85 -28.62
N ASP A 226 -9.79 -3.10 -28.99
CA ASP A 226 -9.88 -3.53 -30.39
C ASP A 226 -11.04 -2.86 -31.14
N GLU A 227 -12.15 -2.54 -30.46
CA GLU A 227 -13.22 -1.74 -31.05
C GLU A 227 -12.77 -0.30 -31.30
N LEU A 228 -12.10 0.34 -30.32
CA LEU A 228 -11.59 1.70 -30.47
C LEU A 228 -10.52 1.81 -31.58
N LYS A 229 -9.68 0.77 -31.75
CA LYS A 229 -8.67 0.69 -32.82
C LYS A 229 -9.24 0.89 -34.24
N LYS A 230 -10.53 0.59 -34.46
CA LYS A 230 -11.19 0.80 -35.76
C LYS A 230 -11.35 2.28 -36.11
N TYR A 231 -11.38 3.16 -35.10
CA TYR A 231 -11.70 4.57 -35.25
C TYR A 231 -10.53 5.49 -34.88
N PHE A 232 -9.56 5.00 -34.09
CA PHE A 232 -8.41 5.79 -33.64
C PHE A 232 -7.15 4.91 -33.50
N SER A 233 -6.00 5.40 -33.95
CA SER A 233 -4.75 4.63 -33.92
C SER A 233 -4.29 4.33 -32.49
N ILE A 234 -3.96 3.06 -32.22
CA ILE A 234 -3.40 2.61 -30.94
C ILE A 234 -2.06 1.92 -31.18
N LYS A 235 -0.98 2.53 -30.67
CA LYS A 235 0.33 1.89 -30.61
C LYS A 235 0.40 0.97 -29.39
N GLN A 236 0.40 -0.33 -29.66
CA GLN A 236 0.38 -1.37 -28.61
C GLN A 236 1.74 -2.04 -28.42
N TYR A 237 2.18 -2.10 -27.16
CA TYR A 237 3.37 -2.79 -26.69
C TYR A 237 3.05 -3.83 -25.61
N GLY A 238 3.98 -4.76 -25.38
CA GLY A 238 3.84 -5.83 -24.39
C GLY A 238 3.35 -7.14 -25.01
N GLN A 239 3.11 -8.15 -24.17
CA GLN A 239 2.84 -9.52 -24.64
C GLN A 239 1.58 -9.64 -25.50
N CYS A 240 0.65 -8.69 -25.39
CA CYS A 240 -0.58 -8.69 -26.19
C CYS A 240 -0.44 -8.00 -27.54
N SER A 241 0.74 -7.45 -27.88
CA SER A 241 0.96 -6.88 -29.20
C SER A 241 0.96 -7.95 -30.30
N GLN A 242 0.47 -7.61 -31.48
CA GLN A 242 0.54 -8.47 -32.67
C GLN A 242 1.94 -8.48 -33.29
N SER A 243 2.71 -7.41 -33.09
CA SER A 243 4.07 -7.24 -33.60
C SER A 243 5.08 -7.91 -32.68
N GLN A 244 5.87 -8.85 -33.21
CA GLN A 244 6.92 -9.53 -32.44
C GLN A 244 7.97 -8.56 -31.89
N LYS A 245 8.26 -7.48 -32.63
CA LYS A 245 9.17 -6.41 -32.19
C LYS A 245 8.64 -5.69 -30.95
N ASP A 246 7.33 -5.46 -30.89
CA ASP A 246 6.68 -4.70 -29.81
C ASP A 246 6.36 -5.56 -28.57
N ARG A 247 6.57 -6.89 -28.64
CA ARG A 247 6.49 -7.82 -27.49
C ARG A 247 7.75 -7.83 -26.63
N ARG A 248 8.87 -7.28 -27.12
CA ARG A 248 10.14 -7.26 -26.39
C ARG A 248 9.99 -6.46 -25.09
N ARG A 249 10.60 -6.95 -24.01
CA ARG A 249 10.75 -6.20 -22.76
C ARG A 249 11.66 -4.99 -22.97
N MET A 250 11.13 -3.80 -22.66
CA MET A 250 11.89 -2.55 -22.68
C MET A 250 12.72 -2.40 -21.40
N SER A 251 13.84 -1.68 -21.52
CA SER A 251 14.51 -1.14 -20.32
C SER A 251 13.64 -0.06 -19.67
N THR A 252 13.85 0.24 -18.38
CA THR A 252 13.12 1.31 -17.68
C THR A 252 13.21 2.65 -18.43
N LYS A 253 14.42 3.03 -18.87
CA LYS A 253 14.65 4.26 -19.62
C LYS A 253 13.91 4.28 -20.95
N GLU A 254 13.94 3.19 -21.71
CA GLU A 254 13.22 3.08 -22.99
C GLU A 254 11.69 3.17 -22.79
N PHE A 255 11.18 2.55 -21.73
CA PHE A 255 9.78 2.61 -21.35
C PHE A 255 9.35 4.04 -21.04
N GLU A 256 10.04 4.74 -20.12
CA GLU A 256 9.74 6.13 -19.76
C GLU A 256 9.84 7.07 -20.97
N GLN A 257 10.90 6.94 -21.78
CA GLN A 257 11.06 7.71 -23.01
C GLN A 257 9.90 7.49 -23.99
N THR A 258 9.35 6.29 -24.05
CA THR A 258 8.18 5.99 -24.88
C THR A 258 6.92 6.67 -24.33
N LEU A 259 6.71 6.65 -23.01
CA LEU A 259 5.54 7.28 -22.38
C LEU A 259 5.47 8.80 -22.64
N PHE A 260 6.60 9.51 -22.67
CA PHE A 260 6.65 10.96 -22.94
C PHE A 260 6.24 11.35 -24.37
N ARG A 261 6.17 10.39 -25.31
CA ARG A 261 5.97 10.69 -26.73
C ARG A 261 4.51 10.83 -27.15
N TYR A 262 3.55 10.45 -26.33
CA TYR A 262 2.15 10.35 -26.74
C TYR A 262 1.26 11.35 -26.01
N LYS A 263 0.21 11.82 -26.66
CA LYS A 263 -0.82 12.67 -26.03
C LYS A 263 -1.77 11.87 -25.16
N PHE A 264 -2.03 10.62 -25.53
CA PHE A 264 -3.00 9.75 -24.87
C PHE A 264 -2.37 8.45 -24.42
N TYR A 265 -2.86 7.92 -23.30
CA TYR A 265 -2.47 6.61 -22.80
C TYR A 265 -3.72 5.80 -22.44
N LEU A 266 -3.80 4.56 -22.88
CA LEU A 266 -4.91 3.67 -22.55
C LEU A 266 -4.70 3.02 -21.17
N ALA A 267 -5.32 3.60 -20.15
CA ALA A 267 -5.21 3.19 -18.76
C ALA A 267 -6.36 2.26 -18.34
N PHE A 268 -6.52 1.16 -19.08
CA PHE A 268 -7.57 0.17 -18.81
C PHE A 268 -7.15 -0.83 -17.74
N GLU A 269 -7.93 -0.90 -16.67
CA GLU A 269 -7.67 -1.82 -15.56
C GLU A 269 -8.04 -3.25 -15.90
N ASN A 270 -7.35 -4.17 -15.22
CA ASN A 270 -7.56 -5.61 -15.36
C ASN A 270 -8.73 -6.13 -14.50
N ALA A 271 -9.37 -5.25 -13.72
CA ALA A 271 -10.51 -5.52 -12.84
C ALA A 271 -11.33 -4.24 -12.65
N HIS A 272 -12.65 -4.38 -12.50
CA HIS A 272 -13.55 -3.25 -12.25
C HIS A 272 -13.93 -3.22 -10.77
N CYS A 273 -13.05 -2.67 -9.94
CA CYS A 273 -13.22 -2.65 -8.48
C CYS A 273 -13.31 -1.22 -7.95
N GLN A 274 -13.99 -1.07 -6.82
CA GLN A 274 -14.07 0.20 -6.10
C GLN A 274 -12.66 0.69 -5.75
N ASP A 275 -12.31 1.91 -6.16
CA ASP A 275 -11.04 2.60 -5.88
C ASP A 275 -9.80 1.98 -6.56
N TYR A 276 -9.95 0.93 -7.37
CA TYR A 276 -8.84 0.29 -8.07
C TYR A 276 -8.43 1.11 -9.30
N ILE A 277 -7.49 2.03 -9.09
CA ILE A 277 -6.87 2.88 -10.12
C ILE A 277 -5.37 2.77 -9.93
N THR A 278 -4.65 2.29 -10.94
CA THR A 278 -3.27 1.81 -10.75
C THR A 278 -2.20 2.68 -11.42
N GLU A 279 -0.96 2.17 -11.47
CA GLU A 279 0.19 2.76 -12.16
C GLU A 279 -0.12 3.15 -13.61
N LYS A 280 -1.08 2.49 -14.27
CA LYS A 280 -1.49 2.82 -15.64
C LYS A 280 -1.98 4.26 -15.76
N THR A 281 -2.76 4.69 -14.77
CA THR A 281 -3.31 6.05 -14.73
C THR A 281 -2.30 7.02 -14.14
N PHE A 282 -1.73 6.68 -12.98
CA PHE A 282 -0.86 7.60 -12.25
C PHE A 282 0.52 7.74 -12.88
N TYR A 283 1.25 6.64 -13.02
CA TYR A 283 2.63 6.65 -13.50
C TYR A 283 2.69 6.67 -15.03
N ASN A 284 2.08 5.71 -15.71
CA ASN A 284 2.23 5.59 -17.16
C ASN A 284 1.61 6.77 -17.93
N ALA A 285 0.51 7.35 -17.41
CA ALA A 285 -0.17 8.47 -18.06
C ALA A 285 0.16 9.82 -17.43
N LEU A 286 -0.40 10.12 -16.25
CA LEU A 286 -0.36 11.46 -15.67
C LEU A 286 1.08 11.94 -15.42
N ALA A 287 1.92 11.12 -14.78
CA ALA A 287 3.31 11.48 -14.49
C ALA A 287 4.16 11.71 -15.75
N HIS A 288 3.85 11.04 -16.86
CA HIS A 288 4.57 11.19 -18.14
C HIS A 288 3.90 12.14 -19.12
N GLY A 289 2.88 12.83 -18.64
CA GLY A 289 2.28 13.96 -19.32
C GLY A 289 1.14 13.60 -20.29
N SER A 290 0.81 12.32 -20.44
CA SER A 290 -0.30 11.87 -21.29
C SER A 290 -1.65 12.07 -20.60
N ILE A 291 -2.72 12.22 -21.40
CA ILE A 291 -4.10 12.20 -20.92
C ILE A 291 -4.55 10.73 -20.83
N PRO A 292 -4.84 10.20 -19.62
CA PRO A 292 -5.32 8.83 -19.46
C PRO A 292 -6.75 8.67 -20.01
N ILE A 293 -6.94 7.65 -20.84
CA ILE A 293 -8.25 7.12 -21.23
C ILE A 293 -8.52 5.92 -20.34
N VAL A 294 -9.51 6.02 -19.45
CA VAL A 294 -9.69 5.10 -18.33
C VAL A 294 -10.91 4.20 -18.48
N LEU A 295 -10.74 2.97 -17.96
CA LEU A 295 -11.78 1.98 -17.76
C LEU A 295 -11.38 1.13 -16.55
N GLY A 296 -12.25 1.00 -15.56
CA GLY A 296 -11.94 0.26 -14.34
C GLY A 296 -12.99 0.50 -13.26
N SER A 297 -12.71 1.45 -12.38
CA SER A 297 -13.66 1.89 -11.35
C SER A 297 -14.82 2.71 -11.93
N THR A 298 -15.72 3.22 -11.07
CA THR A 298 -16.80 4.11 -11.51
C THR A 298 -16.28 5.51 -11.81
N ILE A 299 -17.04 6.30 -12.58
CA ILE A 299 -16.69 7.69 -12.92
C ILE A 299 -16.43 8.49 -11.63
N GLU A 300 -17.31 8.35 -10.63
CA GLU A 300 -17.22 9.08 -9.36
C GLU A 300 -15.93 8.74 -8.60
N ASN A 301 -15.46 7.49 -8.67
CA ASN A 301 -14.20 7.11 -8.06
C ASN A 301 -13.01 7.74 -8.79
N TYR A 302 -13.03 7.80 -10.12
CA TYR A 302 -12.01 8.51 -10.88
C TYR A 302 -12.01 10.02 -10.58
N GLU A 303 -13.19 10.66 -10.54
CA GLU A 303 -13.33 12.09 -10.20
C GLU A 303 -12.83 12.40 -8.79
N LYS A 304 -13.09 11.52 -7.83
CA LYS A 304 -12.63 11.68 -6.44
C LYS A 304 -11.12 11.50 -6.30
N LEU A 305 -10.52 10.59 -7.07
CA LEU A 305 -9.15 10.13 -6.84
C LEU A 305 -8.12 10.69 -7.81
N LEU A 306 -8.54 11.28 -8.93
CA LEU A 306 -7.66 11.93 -9.88
C LEU A 306 -7.75 13.46 -9.79
N PRO A 307 -6.71 14.17 -10.25
CA PRO A 307 -6.79 15.61 -10.40
C PRO A 307 -8.01 16.02 -11.26
N PRO A 308 -8.63 17.17 -10.98
CA PRO A 308 -9.82 17.59 -11.70
C PRO A 308 -9.54 17.76 -13.19
N ASN A 309 -10.47 17.30 -14.03
CA ASN A 309 -10.39 17.37 -15.50
C ASN A 309 -9.11 16.75 -16.08
N SER A 310 -8.55 15.69 -15.47
CA SER A 310 -7.27 15.12 -15.90
C SER A 310 -7.38 13.83 -16.72
N PHE A 311 -8.58 13.33 -17.01
CA PHE A 311 -8.79 12.02 -17.62
C PHE A 311 -10.02 11.99 -18.52
N ILE A 312 -10.08 10.97 -19.37
CA ILE A 312 -11.23 10.67 -20.25
C ILE A 312 -11.78 9.31 -19.84
N HIS A 313 -12.99 9.26 -19.30
CA HIS A 313 -13.66 7.99 -18.99
C HIS A 313 -14.44 7.51 -20.21
N ILE A 314 -14.30 6.23 -20.59
CA ILE A 314 -14.96 5.74 -21.80
C ILE A 314 -16.50 5.79 -21.72
N ASN A 315 -17.06 5.66 -20.52
CA ASN A 315 -18.51 5.74 -20.29
C ASN A 315 -19.08 7.17 -20.37
N HIS A 316 -18.28 8.19 -20.67
CA HIS A 316 -18.79 9.53 -21.02
C HIS A 316 -19.31 9.60 -22.45
N PHE A 317 -19.14 8.54 -23.25
CA PHE A 317 -19.51 8.48 -24.66
C PHE A 317 -20.46 7.32 -24.90
N ASP A 318 -21.42 7.51 -25.81
CA ASP A 318 -22.39 6.45 -26.13
C ASP A 318 -21.73 5.28 -26.89
N ASN A 319 -20.64 5.57 -27.62
CA ASN A 319 -19.92 4.59 -28.44
C ASN A 319 -18.47 5.00 -28.73
N MET A 320 -17.69 4.06 -29.26
CA MET A 320 -16.26 4.26 -29.57
C MET A 320 -16.01 5.27 -30.69
N THR A 321 -16.98 5.50 -31.59
CA THR A 321 -16.86 6.53 -32.64
C THR A 321 -16.91 7.93 -32.03
N GLN A 322 -17.82 8.19 -31.09
CA GLN A 322 -17.86 9.46 -30.37
C GLN A 322 -16.58 9.70 -29.57
N LEU A 323 -16.09 8.68 -28.85
CA LEU A 323 -14.80 8.76 -28.14
C LEU A 323 -13.66 9.09 -29.12
N ALA A 324 -13.56 8.38 -30.25
CA ALA A 324 -12.52 8.63 -31.25
C ALA A 324 -12.59 10.04 -31.86
N ASN A 325 -13.80 10.56 -32.10
CA ASN A 325 -14.01 11.92 -32.58
C ASN A 325 -13.49 12.96 -31.58
N GLU A 326 -13.79 12.77 -30.29
CA GLU A 326 -13.30 13.66 -29.23
C GLU A 326 -11.78 13.59 -29.08
N LEU A 327 -11.19 12.40 -29.13
CA LEU A 327 -9.72 12.23 -29.12
C LEU A 327 -9.06 12.94 -30.30
N ASN A 328 -9.64 12.84 -31.50
CA ASN A 328 -9.16 13.55 -32.68
C ASN A 328 -9.28 15.08 -32.51
N HIS A 329 -10.38 15.57 -31.92
CA HIS A 329 -10.56 16.99 -31.62
C HIS A 329 -9.50 17.49 -30.62
N ILE A 330 -9.33 16.80 -29.49
CA ILE A 330 -8.31 17.14 -28.49
C ILE A 330 -6.90 17.12 -29.12
N SER A 331 -6.60 16.12 -29.96
CA SER A 331 -5.27 15.99 -30.59
C SER A 331 -4.89 17.18 -31.50
N LYS A 332 -5.88 17.89 -32.03
CA LYS A 332 -5.73 19.02 -32.97
C LYS A 332 -6.01 20.38 -32.34
N ASN A 333 -6.46 20.42 -31.08
CA ASN A 333 -6.87 21.64 -30.40
C ASN A 333 -6.02 21.88 -29.15
N LEU A 334 -5.10 22.85 -29.23
CA LEU A 334 -4.22 23.22 -28.11
C LEU A 334 -5.01 23.67 -26.87
N THR A 335 -6.15 24.35 -27.03
CA THR A 335 -6.98 24.81 -25.91
C THR A 335 -7.56 23.63 -25.13
N LEU A 336 -8.07 22.61 -25.83
CA LEU A 336 -8.58 21.39 -25.19
C LEU A 336 -7.45 20.56 -24.56
N PHE A 337 -6.34 20.39 -25.25
CA PHE A 337 -5.17 19.71 -24.67
C PHE A 337 -4.68 20.42 -23.40
N THR A 338 -4.63 21.75 -23.42
CA THR A 338 -4.28 22.57 -22.25
C THR A 338 -5.28 22.38 -21.11
N PHE A 339 -6.58 22.30 -21.41
CA PHE A 339 -7.63 22.07 -20.43
C PHE A 339 -7.36 20.81 -19.59
N TYR A 340 -7.03 19.68 -20.23
CA TYR A 340 -6.69 18.42 -19.55
C TYR A 340 -5.39 18.45 -18.72
N HIS A 341 -4.61 19.53 -18.83
CA HIS A 341 -3.35 19.72 -18.12
C HIS A 341 -3.36 20.88 -17.13
N ARG A 342 -4.46 21.65 -17.04
CA ARG A 342 -4.58 22.81 -16.12
C ARG A 342 -4.35 22.44 -14.66
N TRP A 343 -4.74 21.23 -14.26
CA TRP A 343 -4.56 20.75 -12.88
C TRP A 343 -3.10 20.80 -12.42
N ARG A 344 -2.12 20.66 -13.33
CA ARG A 344 -0.68 20.68 -13.00
C ARG A 344 -0.21 22.00 -12.39
N LYS A 345 -0.96 23.09 -12.65
CA LYS A 345 -0.71 24.41 -12.05
C LYS A 345 -0.98 24.42 -10.56
N ASN A 346 -1.98 23.68 -10.10
CA ASN A 346 -2.50 23.77 -8.74
C ASN A 346 -2.19 22.53 -7.91
N TYR A 347 -1.85 21.40 -8.52
CA TYR A 347 -1.64 20.13 -7.84
C TYR A 347 -0.28 19.52 -8.18
N ARG A 348 0.28 18.80 -7.21
CA ARG A 348 1.40 17.86 -7.37
C ARG A 348 0.86 16.45 -7.50
N LEU A 349 1.64 15.57 -8.12
CA LEU A 349 1.33 14.16 -8.31
C LEU A 349 2.45 13.31 -7.72
N ILE A 350 2.07 12.31 -6.92
CA ILE A 350 2.93 11.21 -6.51
C ILE A 350 2.38 9.92 -7.12
N ALA A 351 3.25 9.10 -7.70
CA ALA A 351 2.90 7.84 -8.31
C ALA A 351 3.90 6.73 -7.90
N TRP A 352 3.39 5.51 -7.74
CA TRP A 352 4.23 4.30 -7.65
C TRP A 352 4.82 4.00 -9.06
N PRO A 353 6.10 3.56 -9.23
CA PRO A 353 6.97 2.87 -8.27
C PRO A 353 8.07 3.73 -7.62
N SER A 354 7.74 4.84 -6.95
CA SER A 354 8.72 5.51 -6.08
C SER A 354 9.08 4.65 -4.86
N ASN A 355 10.36 4.47 -4.52
CA ASN A 355 10.76 3.80 -3.27
C ASN A 355 10.15 4.47 -2.03
N TYR A 356 9.98 5.80 -2.08
CA TYR A 356 9.34 6.59 -1.03
C TYR A 356 7.90 6.19 -0.74
N TYR A 357 7.22 5.62 -1.74
CA TYR A 357 5.85 5.17 -1.61
C TYR A 357 5.73 4.03 -0.60
N ILE A 358 6.69 3.10 -0.60
CA ILE A 358 6.72 1.97 0.33
C ILE A 358 7.14 2.41 1.74
N ASP A 359 8.17 3.26 1.88
CA ASP A 359 8.55 3.78 3.21
C ASP A 359 7.41 4.56 3.87
N ASP A 360 6.70 5.43 3.13
CA ASP A 360 5.54 6.17 3.64
C ASP A 360 4.41 5.23 4.07
N LEU A 361 4.11 4.19 3.28
CA LEU A 361 3.11 3.18 3.62
C LEU A 361 3.42 2.53 4.98
N PHE A 362 4.66 2.06 5.15
CA PHE A 362 5.08 1.39 6.37
C PHE A 362 5.21 2.34 7.54
N CYS A 363 5.60 3.60 7.31
CA CYS A 363 5.61 4.62 8.33
C CYS A 363 4.18 4.93 8.83
N ASN A 364 3.19 5.03 7.94
CA ASN A 364 1.79 5.19 8.31
C ASN A 364 1.28 4.02 9.15
N LEU A 365 1.66 2.79 8.79
CA LEU A 365 1.39 1.61 9.60
C LEU A 365 2.07 1.70 10.98
N CYS A 366 3.34 2.13 11.04
CA CYS A 366 4.07 2.30 12.29
C CYS A 366 3.38 3.31 13.21
N ILE A 367 3.05 4.49 12.69
CA ILE A 367 2.32 5.53 13.42
C ILE A 367 0.99 4.99 13.96
N LYS A 368 0.24 4.25 13.12
CA LYS A 368 -1.01 3.64 13.54
C LYS A 368 -0.81 2.59 14.65
N LEU A 369 0.23 1.75 14.59
CA LEU A 369 0.52 0.76 15.64
C LEU A 369 0.84 1.40 17.00
N HIS A 370 1.52 2.54 16.99
CA HIS A 370 1.80 3.29 18.21
C HIS A 370 0.53 3.89 18.81
N ASN A 371 -0.32 4.48 17.98
CA ASN A 371 -1.44 5.32 18.44
C ASN A 371 -2.77 4.57 18.60
N ASP A 372 -3.06 3.58 17.76
CA ASP A 372 -4.37 2.91 17.71
C ASP A 372 -4.34 1.57 18.45
N LYS A 373 -4.78 1.60 19.72
CA LYS A 373 -4.95 0.41 20.56
C LYS A 373 -6.36 -0.18 20.49
N LYS A 374 -7.27 0.39 19.70
CA LYS A 374 -8.66 -0.11 19.61
C LYS A 374 -8.68 -1.50 19.02
N GLN A 375 -9.45 -2.38 19.64
CA GLN A 375 -9.71 -3.71 19.13
C GLN A 375 -10.72 -3.61 17.99
N LYS A 376 -10.34 -4.12 16.82
CA LYS A 376 -11.15 -4.15 15.61
C LYS A 376 -10.92 -5.49 14.92
N SER A 377 -11.96 -6.04 14.32
CA SER A 377 -11.83 -7.16 13.38
C SER A 377 -12.90 -7.06 12.30
N TYR A 378 -12.55 -7.45 11.07
CA TYR A 378 -13.50 -7.52 9.97
C TYR A 378 -14.35 -8.79 10.11
N GLU A 379 -15.61 -8.64 10.53
CA GLU A 379 -16.56 -9.76 10.68
C GLU A 379 -16.76 -10.51 9.37
N ASN A 380 -16.98 -9.79 8.28
CA ASN A 380 -17.09 -10.35 6.93
C ASN A 380 -16.05 -9.71 6.02
N PHE A 381 -14.80 -10.13 6.20
CA PHE A 381 -13.67 -9.70 5.38
C PHE A 381 -13.90 -9.94 3.88
N SER A 382 -14.55 -11.05 3.51
CA SER A 382 -14.86 -11.35 2.11
C SER A 382 -15.78 -10.33 1.46
N LYS A 383 -16.87 -9.96 2.14
CA LYS A 383 -17.81 -8.93 1.68
C LYS A 383 -17.17 -7.56 1.61
N TRP A 384 -16.27 -7.24 2.54
CA TRP A 384 -15.50 -6.01 2.49
C TRP A 384 -14.57 -6.02 1.28
N LEU A 385 -13.78 -7.08 1.10
CA LEU A 385 -12.78 -7.17 0.04
C LEU A 385 -13.42 -7.18 -1.36
N ASN A 386 -14.48 -7.95 -1.57
CA ASN A 386 -15.10 -8.18 -2.87
C ASN A 386 -16.06 -7.05 -3.29
N LYS A 387 -15.50 -5.87 -3.58
CA LYS A 387 -16.21 -4.71 -4.13
C LYS A 387 -15.87 -4.50 -5.61
N CYS A 388 -16.13 -5.53 -6.42
CA CYS A 388 -15.87 -5.55 -7.85
C CYS A 388 -17.15 -5.88 -8.63
N LYS A 389 -17.27 -5.35 -9.85
CA LYS A 389 -18.36 -5.61 -10.79
C LYS A 389 -17.97 -6.65 -11.83
#